data_AF-A0A1Q9V2C7-F1
#
_entry.id   AF-A0A1Q9V2C7-F1
#
_cell.length_a   1.000
_cell.length_b   1.000
_cell.length_c   1.000
_cell.angle_alpha   90.00
_cell.angle_beta   90.00
_cell.angle_gamma   90.00
#
_symmetry.space_group_name_H-M   'P 1'
#
loop_
_entity.id
_entity.type
_entity.pdbx_description
1 polymer ?
#
loop_
_entity_poly.entity_id
_entity_poly.type
_entity_poly.pdbx_seq_one_letter_code
_entity_poly.pdbx_strand_id
1 'polypeptide(L)'
;MSMVRKLDTEAIAELCQRHYVKSLTLFGSALRDDFDPDRSDYDFLVEFLDEAPSRIRAWMRLKDDLERLLGRDVDLIIGYDFSNPYFAADVASTRQDLYAA
;
A
#
# COMPACT_ATOMS: atom_id res chain seq x y z
N MET A 1 -14.84 10.50 -17.81
CA MET A 1 -13.48 11.07 -17.70
C MET A 1 -13.00 10.73 -16.31
N SER A 2 -12.27 9.61 -16.19
CA SER A 2 -11.82 9.10 -14.90
C SER A 2 -10.68 9.98 -14.38
N MET A 3 -10.92 10.71 -13.30
CA MET A 3 -9.91 11.51 -12.63
C MET A 3 -9.13 10.57 -11.70
N VAL A 4 -8.26 9.75 -12.29
CA VAL A 4 -7.28 8.96 -11.52
C VAL A 4 -6.42 9.96 -10.77
N ARG A 5 -6.69 10.12 -9.47
CA ARG A 5 -5.92 11.01 -8.62
C ARG A 5 -4.53 10.40 -8.51
N LYS A 6 -3.53 11.05 -9.12
CA LYS A 6 -2.14 10.63 -9.02
C LYS A 6 -1.78 10.53 -7.53
N LEU A 7 -1.28 9.38 -7.10
CA LEU A 7 -0.80 9.20 -5.74
C LEU A 7 0.36 10.16 -5.49
N ASP A 8 0.33 10.82 -4.32
CA ASP A 8 1.43 11.68 -3.88
C ASP A 8 2.57 10.80 -3.38
N THR A 9 3.42 10.36 -4.31
CA THR A 9 4.52 9.44 -4.03
C THR A 9 5.56 10.02 -3.08
N GLU A 10 5.71 11.35 -3.04
CA GLU A 10 6.64 12.02 -2.12
C GLU A 10 6.10 11.96 -0.69
N ALA A 11 4.84 12.35 -0.48
CA ALA A 11 4.19 12.23 0.82
C ALA A 11 4.13 10.77 1.31
N ILE A 12 3.87 9.81 0.42
CA ILE A 12 3.92 8.38 0.74
C ILE A 12 5.33 7.94 1.16
N ALA A 13 6.37 8.38 0.45
CA ALA A 13 7.75 8.07 0.79
C ALA A 13 8.16 8.63 2.17
N GLU A 14 7.69 9.82 2.53
CA GLU A 14 7.92 10.40 3.87
C GLU A 14 7.25 9.57 4.97
N LEU A 15 6.02 9.10 4.75
CA LEU A 15 5.33 8.19 5.68
C LEU A 15 6.09 6.87 5.81
N CYS A 16 6.55 6.32 4.69
CA CYS A 16 7.33 5.07 4.67
C CYS A 16 8.61 5.20 5.52
N GLN A 17 9.38 6.27 5.31
CA GLN A 17 10.58 6.53 6.10
C GLN A 17 10.28 6.69 7.59
N ARG A 18 9.24 7.46 7.93
CA ARG A 18 8.84 7.70 9.33
C ARG A 18 8.45 6.42 10.07
N HIS A 19 7.84 5.49 9.35
CA HIS A 19 7.31 4.25 9.93
C HIS A 19 8.19 3.02 9.66
N TYR A 20 9.47 3.22 9.33
CA TYR A 20 10.47 2.16 9.15
C TYR A 20 10.07 1.14 8.07
N VAL A 21 9.39 1.60 7.02
CA VAL A 21 9.05 0.77 5.87
C VAL A 21 10.31 0.52 5.06
N LYS A 22 10.53 -0.72 4.67
CA LYS A 22 11.58 -1.15 3.75
C LYS A 22 11.10 -1.07 2.31
N SER A 23 9.88 -1.53 2.05
CA SER A 23 9.23 -1.43 0.74
C SER A 23 7.73 -1.27 0.88
N LEU A 24 7.14 -0.49 -0.03
CA LEU A 24 5.69 -0.32 -0.16
C LEU A 24 5.29 -0.49 -1.62
N THR A 25 4.35 -1.38 -1.87
CA THR A 25 3.87 -1.72 -3.20
C THR A 25 2.36 -1.62 -3.23
N LEU A 26 1.82 -0.83 -4.15
CA LEU A 26 0.40 -0.82 -4.47
C LEU A 26 0.07 -1.99 -5.39
N PHE A 27 -1.05 -2.66 -5.14
CA PHE A 27 -1.59 -3.67 -6.03
C PHE A 27 -3.12 -3.63 -6.09
N GLY A 28 -3.72 -4.51 -6.88
CA GLY A 28 -5.17 -4.72 -6.88
C GLY A 28 -5.94 -3.64 -7.64
N SER A 29 -7.15 -3.36 -7.13
CA SER A 29 -8.18 -2.61 -7.87
C SER A 29 -7.76 -1.19 -8.25
N ALA A 30 -6.91 -0.55 -7.45
CA ALA A 30 -6.40 0.81 -7.69
C ALA A 30 -5.63 0.98 -9.00
N LEU A 31 -5.14 -0.11 -9.59
CA LEU A 31 -4.38 -0.12 -10.84
C LEU A 31 -5.20 -0.62 -12.04
N ARG A 32 -6.50 -0.89 -11.85
CA ARG A 32 -7.40 -1.38 -12.88
C ARG A 32 -8.33 -0.28 -13.39
N ASP A 33 -8.84 -0.45 -14.61
CA ASP A 33 -9.76 0.51 -15.24
C ASP A 33 -11.14 0.59 -14.56
N ASP A 34 -11.49 -0.42 -13.74
CA ASP A 34 -12.73 -0.52 -13.00
C ASP A 34 -12.67 0.04 -11.57
N PHE A 35 -11.59 0.75 -11.23
CA PHE A 35 -11.44 1.39 -9.92
C PHE A 35 -12.57 2.39 -9.65
N ASP A 36 -13.38 2.10 -8.64
CA ASP A 36 -14.46 2.96 -8.18
C ASP A 36 -13.92 3.93 -7.12
N PRO A 37 -13.83 5.24 -7.41
CA PRO A 37 -13.29 6.20 -6.47
C PRO A 37 -14.12 6.42 -5.19
N ASP A 38 -15.37 5.95 -5.15
CA ASP A 38 -16.22 6.16 -3.97
C ASP A 38 -16.32 4.90 -3.11
N ARG A 39 -15.87 3.75 -3.62
CA ARG A 39 -16.08 2.44 -2.99
C ARG A 39 -14.85 1.56 -2.86
N SER A 40 -13.81 1.81 -3.64
CA SER A 40 -12.61 0.97 -3.66
C SER A 40 -11.57 1.46 -2.65
N ASP A 41 -11.02 0.50 -1.93
CA ASP A 41 -9.86 0.58 -1.05
C ASP A 41 -8.54 0.64 -1.84
N TYR A 42 -7.47 1.00 -1.14
CA TYR A 42 -6.10 0.86 -1.64
C TYR A 42 -5.41 -0.31 -0.95
N ASP A 43 -5.00 -1.31 -1.74
CA ASP A 43 -4.30 -2.50 -1.26
C ASP A 43 -2.79 -2.33 -1.36
N PHE A 44 -2.09 -2.45 -0.23
CA PHE A 44 -0.63 -2.36 -0.19
C PHE A 44 0.01 -3.62 0.37
N LEU A 45 1.11 -4.04 -0.27
CA LEU A 45 2.09 -4.93 0.35
C LEU A 45 3.14 -4.06 1.04
N VAL A 46 3.46 -4.41 2.28
CA VAL A 46 4.48 -3.68 3.05
C VAL A 46 5.50 -4.62 3.69
N GLU A 47 6.77 -4.25 3.60
CA GLU A 47 7.85 -4.81 4.41
C GLU A 47 8.38 -3.74 5.36
N PHE A 48 8.70 -4.12 6.59
CA PHE A 48 9.31 -3.22 7.57
C PHE A 48 10.77 -3.59 7.80
N LEU A 49 11.61 -2.56 7.91
CA LEU A 49 12.98 -2.64 8.38
C LEU A 49 13.04 -3.27 9.79
N ASP A 50 14.15 -3.95 10.10
CA ASP A 50 14.32 -4.63 11.40
C ASP A 50 14.55 -3.64 12.55
N GLU A 51 14.94 -2.40 12.21
CA GLU A 51 15.11 -1.25 13.11
C GLU A 51 13.80 -0.73 13.68
N ALA A 52 12.64 -1.14 13.12
CA ALA A 52 11.33 -0.75 13.62
C ALA A 52 11.18 -1.18 15.09
N PRO A 53 11.03 -0.25 16.06
CA PRO A 53 10.96 -0.60 17.49
C PRO A 53 9.78 -1.52 17.83
N SER A 54 8.71 -1.46 17.03
CA SER A 54 7.59 -2.38 17.10
C SER A 54 6.89 -2.44 15.74
N ARG A 55 6.97 -3.61 15.07
CA ARG A 55 6.32 -3.84 13.78
C ARG A 55 4.80 -3.60 13.81
N ILE A 56 4.12 -4.04 14.86
CA ILE A 56 2.67 -3.86 15.01
C ILE A 56 2.32 -2.37 15.13
N ARG A 57 3.07 -1.59 15.92
CA ARG A 57 2.82 -0.15 16.06
C ARG A 57 3.14 0.62 14.78
N ALA A 58 4.22 0.25 14.09
CA ALA A 58 4.57 0.82 12.80
C ALA A 58 3.48 0.56 11.76
N TRP A 59 2.98 -0.68 11.67
CA TRP A 59 1.87 -1.06 10.80
C TRP A 59 0.59 -0.27 11.09
N MET A 60 0.14 -0.20 12.35
CA MET A 60 -1.08 0.53 12.71
C MET A 60 -0.97 2.02 12.34
N ARG A 61 0.17 2.66 12.67
CA ARG A 61 0.36 4.09 12.39
C ARG A 61 0.51 4.39 10.91
N LEU A 62 1.21 3.53 10.17
CA LEU A 62 1.34 3.66 8.73
C LEU A 62 -0.03 3.56 8.06
N LYS A 63 -0.85 2.58 8.45
CA LYS A 63 -2.22 2.43 7.96
C LYS A 63 -3.03 3.71 8.21
N ASP A 64 -3.10 4.18 9.45
CA ASP A 64 -3.86 5.39 9.81
C ASP A 64 -3.40 6.64 9.03
N ASP A 65 -2.09 6.80 8.85
CA ASP A 65 -1.54 7.96 8.12
C ASP A 65 -1.75 7.85 6.61
N LEU A 66 -1.68 6.65 6.02
CA LEU A 66 -2.02 6.41 4.62
C LEU A 66 -3.51 6.67 4.36
N GLU A 67 -4.40 6.21 5.23
CA GLU A 67 -5.84 6.47 5.10
C GLU A 67 -6.15 7.95 5.18
N ARG A 68 -5.48 8.67 6.09
CA ARG A 68 -5.60 10.13 6.19
C ARG A 68 -5.08 10.84 4.93
N LEU A 69 -3.94 10.40 4.40
CA LEU A 69 -3.34 10.99 3.19
C LEU A 69 -4.23 10.76 1.95
N LEU A 70 -4.74 9.54 1.79
CA LEU A 70 -5.52 9.11 0.64
C LEU A 70 -7.00 9.49 0.74
N GLY A 71 -7.47 9.74 1.97
CA GLY A 71 -8.87 10.04 2.28
C GLY A 71 -9.78 8.82 2.10
N ARG A 72 -9.24 7.61 2.23
CA ARG A 72 -9.92 6.33 1.96
C ARG A 72 -9.35 5.19 2.79
N ASP A 73 -10.11 4.11 2.84
CA ASP A 73 -9.69 2.86 3.45
C ASP A 73 -8.47 2.27 2.74
N VAL A 74 -7.58 1.72 3.54
CA VAL A 74 -6.32 1.11 3.12
C VAL A 74 -6.25 -0.29 3.68
N ASP A 75 -6.08 -1.30 2.82
CA ASP A 75 -5.63 -2.62 3.26
C ASP A 75 -4.09 -2.67 3.22
N LEU A 76 -3.49 -3.08 4.33
CA LEU A 76 -2.05 -3.08 4.50
C LEU A 76 -1.58 -4.48 4.88
N ILE A 77 -1.00 -5.19 3.92
CA ILE A 77 -0.68 -6.61 4.04
C ILE A 77 0.81 -6.81 4.35
N ILE A 78 1.08 -7.50 5.46
CA ILE A 78 2.40 -8.01 5.86
C ILE A 78 2.43 -9.53 5.74
N GLY A 79 3.63 -10.11 5.59
CA GLY A 79 3.79 -11.57 5.62
C GLY A 79 2.96 -12.28 4.56
N TYR A 80 2.83 -11.65 3.40
CA TYR A 80 1.99 -12.11 2.29
C TYR A 80 2.44 -13.51 1.79
N ASP A 81 1.46 -14.34 1.43
CA ASP A 81 1.69 -15.71 0.95
C ASP A 81 1.28 -15.86 -0.52
N PHE A 82 2.26 -16.05 -1.38
CA PHE A 82 2.06 -16.27 -2.81
C PHE A 82 1.68 -17.71 -3.18
N SER A 83 1.51 -18.61 -2.21
CA SER A 83 0.97 -19.95 -2.46
C SER A 83 -0.49 -19.90 -2.91
N ASN A 84 -1.23 -18.85 -2.55
CA ASN A 84 -2.57 -18.60 -3.06
C ASN A 84 -2.49 -18.09 -4.51
N PRO A 85 -2.92 -18.88 -5.51
CA PRO A 85 -2.76 -18.54 -6.92
C PRO A 85 -3.56 -17.30 -7.34
N TYR A 86 -4.68 -17.01 -6.68
CA TYR A 86 -5.49 -15.82 -6.99
C TYR A 86 -4.80 -14.54 -6.52
N PHE A 87 -4.30 -14.55 -5.29
CA PHE A 87 -3.55 -13.42 -4.74
C PHE A 87 -2.24 -13.18 -5.52
N ALA A 88 -1.50 -14.26 -5.82
CA ALA A 88 -0.29 -14.15 -6.62
C ALA A 88 -0.56 -13.63 -8.05
N ALA A 89 -1.65 -14.07 -8.69
CA ALA A 89 -2.04 -13.57 -10.00
C ALA A 89 -2.45 -12.09 -9.96
N ASP A 90 -3.21 -11.68 -8.93
CA ASP A 90 -3.65 -10.29 -8.78
C ASP A 90 -2.44 -9.37 -8.58
N VAL A 91 -1.57 -9.68 -7.62
CA VAL A 91 -0.31 -8.94 -7.41
C VAL A 91 0.56 -8.95 -8.66
N ALA A 92 0.71 -10.07 -9.37
CA ALA A 92 1.54 -10.13 -10.57
C ALA A 92 0.97 -9.29 -11.73
N SER A 93 -0.35 -9.21 -11.85
CA SER A 93 -1.03 -8.46 -12.92
C SER A 93 -1.18 -6.98 -12.63
N THR A 94 -1.20 -6.59 -11.35
CA THR A 94 -1.44 -5.22 -10.90
C THR A 94 -0.42 -4.87 -9.81
N ARG A 95 0.77 -4.42 -10.19
CA ARG A 95 1.80 -4.01 -9.22
C ARG A 95 2.43 -2.68 -9.58
N GLN A 96 2.51 -1.80 -8.61
CA GLN A 96 3.31 -0.58 -8.69
C GLN A 96 4.10 -0.39 -7.39
N ASP A 97 5.42 -0.49 -7.48
CA ASP A 97 6.30 -0.16 -6.36
C ASP A 97 6.29 1.36 -6.13
N LEU A 98 5.94 1.78 -4.93
CA LEU A 98 5.84 3.19 -4.54
C LEU A 98 7.04 3.65 -3.71
N TYR A 99 7.64 2.73 -2.96
CA TYR A 99 8.77 3.03 -2.10
C TYR A 99 9.69 1.82 -1.92
N ALA A 100 11.01 2.08 -1.87
CA ALA A 100 12.05 1.14 -1.46
C ALA A 100 13.19 1.93 -0.78
N ALA A 101 13.63 1.46 0.40
CA ALA A 101 14.73 2.05 1.18
C ALA A 101 16.09 1.41 0.86
#